data_AF-A0A1E1XES4-F1
#
_entry.id   AF-A0A1E1XES4-F1
#
_cell.length_a   1.000
_cell.length_b   1.000
_cell.length_c   1.000
_cell.angle_alpha   90.00
_cell.angle_beta   90.00
_cell.angle_gamma   90.00
#
_symmetry.space_group_name_H-M   'P 1'
#
loop_
_entity.id
_entity.type
_entity.pdbx_description
1 polymer ?
#
loop_
_entity_poly.entity_id
_entity_poly.type
_entity_poly.pdbx_seq_one_letter_code
_entity_poly.pdbx_strand_id
1 'polypeptide(L)'
;LCKRCRKGELHLSEHIDGRSGLACTINVCCNECGETSSFQTSRRSQKGMFEVNERFVYALRTCGKGLLAGRVICAVMNMPPPPTKFASYTARLLHATQTVASRSMSQAVDEVKADMQGSCEPLEIAATVDGTWMKRGHSSLHGVVTLISADTGKVLDFEVETTFCHLCSRDLHTNSSQEDCQATHIGPSGGMEAAGAVKIFARSVEKHDVMYTKYIGDGDSKAYLAVKESTPYSKDIEKHECVGHVQKRMGTRLRNLKTSLKGKKLSDGLPLSGRGRLTEKDIDSLQFYYGKAIRDNTDNLENMRKAVWAIYFHKLSIDEMPNHGLCLKGPSSWCGYNRALCEGDPEAYCHKNSLPTAVLEAIKPVFQALSSPGLLSKCLHGRTQNNNESMNQLIWCRCPKTTFVGINTLRLATCDAVAYYNDVNEARISVLETLGITPGVFCTIGLSRLDKERVSWAEFRSSSESKEHRRKKRNVKKGFGEGSKKARKCVYSAGAF
;
A
#
# COMPACT_ATOMS: atom_id res chain seq x y z
N LEU A 1 1.04 -45.56 35.41
CA LEU A 1 1.84 -46.58 36.12
C LEU A 1 3.31 -46.21 36.05
N CYS A 2 4.01 -46.25 37.18
CA CYS A 2 5.46 -46.02 37.22
C CYS A 2 6.20 -47.05 36.35
N LYS A 3 7.14 -46.59 35.51
CA LYS A 3 7.95 -47.48 34.65
C LYS A 3 8.82 -48.44 35.46
N ARG A 4 9.26 -48.03 36.65
CA ARG A 4 10.17 -48.78 37.52
C ARG A 4 9.44 -49.84 38.35
N CYS A 5 8.51 -49.45 39.21
CA CYS A 5 7.84 -50.39 40.13
C CYS A 5 6.54 -50.99 39.59
N ARG A 6 6.02 -50.50 38.44
CA ARG A 6 4.74 -50.92 37.82
C ARG A 6 3.52 -50.81 38.74
N LYS A 7 3.65 -50.12 39.87
CA LYS A 7 2.62 -49.85 40.88
C LYS A 7 2.53 -48.34 41.15
N GLY A 8 1.58 -47.94 41.98
CA GLY A 8 1.43 -46.57 42.46
C GLY A 8 0.85 -45.57 41.46
N GLU A 9 0.57 -44.38 41.99
CA GLU A 9 0.11 -43.22 41.23
C GLU A 9 1.29 -42.31 40.87
N LEU A 10 1.14 -41.56 39.77
CA LEU A 10 2.13 -40.59 39.33
C LEU A 10 1.63 -39.20 39.69
N HIS A 11 2.33 -38.51 40.58
CA HIS A 11 2.07 -37.11 40.89
C HIS A 11 2.87 -36.23 39.95
N LEU A 12 2.17 -35.29 39.30
CA LEU A 12 2.81 -34.23 38.52
C LEU A 12 2.89 -32.97 39.39
N SER A 13 4.07 -32.39 39.49
CA SER A 13 4.29 -31.09 40.11
C SER A 13 5.14 -30.21 39.21
N GLU A 14 4.88 -28.90 39.23
CA GLU A 14 5.72 -27.97 38.52
C GLU A 14 7.02 -27.73 39.31
N HIS A 15 8.16 -27.77 38.61
CA HIS A 15 9.41 -27.27 39.16
C HIS A 15 9.39 -25.74 39.14
N ILE A 16 9.14 -25.11 40.30
CA ILE A 16 8.89 -23.67 40.44
C ILE A 16 10.03 -22.82 39.84
N ASP A 17 11.29 -23.21 40.06
CA ASP A 17 12.46 -22.50 39.51
C ASP A 17 12.76 -22.85 38.04
N GLY A 18 12.01 -23.81 37.47
CA GLY A 18 12.20 -24.33 36.12
C GLY A 18 11.43 -23.55 35.04
N ARG A 19 10.77 -22.45 35.41
CA ARG A 19 9.90 -21.67 34.52
C ARG A 19 10.69 -20.63 33.73
N SER A 20 10.44 -20.57 32.42
CA SER A 20 11.00 -19.58 31.51
C SER A 20 9.92 -19.03 30.59
N GLY A 21 9.33 -17.91 30.98
CA GLY A 21 8.15 -17.37 30.30
C GLY A 21 6.99 -18.36 30.35
N LEU A 22 6.51 -18.75 29.17
CA LEU A 22 5.39 -19.69 29.02
C LEU A 22 5.81 -21.17 29.10
N ALA A 23 7.10 -21.48 29.11
CA ALA A 23 7.60 -22.84 29.29
C ALA A 23 7.86 -23.12 30.78
N CYS A 24 7.58 -24.35 31.21
CA CYS A 24 7.94 -24.84 32.55
C CYS A 24 8.49 -26.27 32.47
N THR A 25 9.05 -26.72 33.59
CA THR A 25 9.50 -28.10 33.76
C THR A 25 8.53 -28.80 34.70
N ILE A 26 8.01 -29.94 34.29
CA ILE A 26 7.10 -30.77 35.09
C ILE A 26 7.90 -31.94 35.64
N ASN A 27 7.84 -32.11 36.95
CA ASN A 27 8.34 -33.27 37.67
C ASN A 27 7.22 -34.31 37.76
N VAL A 28 7.57 -35.56 37.55
CA VAL A 28 6.70 -36.72 37.71
C VAL A 28 7.32 -37.59 38.79
N CYS A 29 6.62 -37.75 39.91
CA CYS A 29 7.06 -38.54 41.05
C CYS A 29 6.12 -39.73 41.27
N CYS A 30 6.67 -40.92 41.47
CA CYS A 30 5.90 -42.08 41.90
C CYS A 30 5.76 -42.07 43.43
N ASN A 31 4.52 -42.12 43.92
CA ASN A 31 4.25 -42.16 45.36
C ASN A 31 4.74 -43.44 46.06
N GLU A 32 4.80 -44.58 45.35
CA GLU A 32 5.19 -45.86 45.94
C GLU A 32 6.70 -46.07 46.04
N CYS A 33 7.45 -45.75 44.98
CA CYS A 33 8.90 -46.02 44.93
C CYS A 33 9.78 -44.78 44.95
N GLY A 34 9.20 -43.58 44.97
CA GLY A 34 9.93 -42.31 44.98
C GLY A 34 10.68 -41.99 43.68
N GLU A 35 10.53 -42.81 42.62
CA GLU A 35 11.17 -42.54 41.33
C GLU A 35 10.69 -41.20 40.78
N THR A 36 11.64 -40.35 40.40
CA THR A 36 11.37 -39.03 39.81
C THR A 36 11.88 -38.95 38.38
N SER A 37 11.11 -38.29 37.53
CA SER A 37 11.55 -37.90 36.19
C SER A 37 11.02 -36.50 35.91
N SER A 38 11.62 -35.78 34.97
CA SER A 38 11.13 -34.46 34.58
C SER A 38 11.12 -34.30 33.07
N PHE A 39 10.22 -33.46 32.59
CA PHE A 39 10.16 -33.07 31.18
C PHE A 39 9.74 -31.61 31.04
N GLN A 40 10.15 -30.98 29.94
CA GLN A 40 9.80 -29.59 29.64
C GLN A 40 8.49 -29.55 28.86
N THR A 41 7.63 -28.57 29.16
CA THR A 41 6.35 -28.37 28.46
C THR A 41 6.48 -27.83 27.05
N SER A 42 7.68 -27.38 26.67
CA SER A 42 7.98 -26.91 25.33
C SER A 42 9.38 -27.35 24.93
N ARG A 43 9.53 -27.70 23.65
CA ARG A 43 10.83 -28.02 23.06
C ARG A 43 11.70 -26.77 23.04
N ARG A 44 13.01 -26.98 23.06
CA ARG A 44 13.99 -25.93 22.82
C ARG A 44 14.44 -25.98 21.36
N SER A 45 14.54 -24.84 20.74
CA SER A 45 15.20 -24.71 19.45
C SER A 45 16.73 -24.81 19.62
N GLN A 46 17.46 -24.91 18.50
CA GLN A 46 18.92 -25.16 18.51
C GLN A 46 19.74 -24.16 19.35
N LYS A 47 19.28 -22.91 19.55
CA LYS A 47 19.94 -21.92 20.43
C LYS A 47 19.42 -21.91 21.88
N GLY A 48 18.76 -22.99 22.32
CA GLY A 48 18.30 -23.17 23.70
C GLY A 48 17.05 -22.36 24.11
N MET A 49 16.39 -21.69 23.17
CA MET A 49 15.18 -20.90 23.40
C MET A 49 13.94 -21.80 23.32
N PHE A 50 12.91 -21.54 24.14
CA PHE A 50 11.70 -22.34 24.11
C PHE A 50 10.79 -21.98 22.95
N GLU A 51 10.33 -22.98 22.22
CA GLU A 51 9.47 -22.85 21.04
C GLU A 51 8.18 -22.07 21.36
N VAL A 52 7.53 -22.35 22.49
CA VAL A 52 6.30 -21.66 22.90
C VAL A 52 6.52 -20.15 23.06
N ASN A 53 7.69 -19.74 23.56
CA ASN A 53 8.05 -18.34 23.70
C ASN A 53 8.36 -17.71 22.34
N GLU A 54 9.04 -18.42 21.44
CA GLU A 54 9.29 -17.95 20.06
C GLU A 54 7.98 -17.71 19.32
N ARG A 55 7.05 -18.68 19.37
CA ARG A 55 5.70 -18.56 18.80
C ARG A 55 4.93 -17.39 19.39
N PHE A 56 4.95 -17.23 20.72
CA PHE A 56 4.22 -16.16 21.40
C PHE A 56 4.75 -14.77 21.03
N VAL A 57 6.08 -14.59 21.01
CA VAL A 57 6.69 -13.33 20.60
C VAL A 57 6.42 -13.06 19.12
N TYR A 58 6.51 -14.09 18.26
CA TYR A 58 6.21 -13.95 16.84
C TYR A 58 4.76 -13.52 16.61
N ALA A 59 3.80 -14.18 17.25
CA ALA A 59 2.38 -13.83 17.17
C ALA A 59 2.14 -12.37 17.58
N LEU A 60 2.74 -11.91 18.69
CA LEU A 60 2.65 -10.51 19.11
C LEU A 60 3.19 -9.56 18.03
N ARG A 61 4.36 -9.84 17.47
CA ARG A 61 4.98 -8.99 16.44
C ARG A 61 4.16 -8.93 15.16
N THR A 62 3.63 -10.06 14.69
CA THR A 62 2.74 -10.09 13.51
C THR A 62 1.45 -9.30 13.71
N CYS A 63 0.97 -9.20 14.95
CA CYS A 63 -0.19 -8.39 15.34
C CYS A 63 0.14 -6.93 15.70
N GLY A 64 1.38 -6.49 15.50
CA GLY A 64 1.80 -5.12 15.82
C GLY A 64 1.89 -4.82 17.30
N LYS A 65 2.14 -5.84 18.13
CA LYS A 65 2.22 -5.76 19.58
C LYS A 65 3.61 -6.14 20.10
N GLY A 66 3.94 -5.63 21.27
CA GLY A 66 5.20 -5.89 21.97
C GLY A 66 4.97 -6.49 23.36
N LEU A 67 6.03 -6.46 24.18
CA LEU A 67 6.05 -7.06 25.53
C LEU A 67 4.88 -6.60 26.41
N LEU A 68 4.52 -5.31 26.38
CA LEU A 68 3.43 -4.79 27.21
C LEU A 68 2.09 -5.49 26.91
N ALA A 69 1.73 -5.65 25.64
CA ALA A 69 0.51 -6.36 25.27
C ALA A 69 0.59 -7.85 25.63
N GLY A 70 1.78 -8.45 25.48
CA GLY A 70 2.02 -9.82 25.94
C GLY A 70 1.77 -9.98 27.44
N ARG A 71 2.22 -9.03 28.27
CA ARG A 71 1.96 -9.04 29.73
C ARG A 71 0.46 -8.95 30.03
N VAL A 72 -0.26 -8.06 29.33
CA VAL A 72 -1.71 -7.92 29.49
C VAL A 72 -2.43 -9.20 29.08
N ILE A 73 -2.10 -9.79 27.93
CA ILE A 73 -2.69 -11.06 27.46
C ILE A 73 -2.46 -12.16 28.48
N CYS A 74 -1.22 -12.32 28.96
CA CYS A 74 -0.91 -13.33 29.97
C CYS A 74 -1.72 -13.08 31.26
N ALA A 75 -1.74 -11.86 31.78
CA ALA A 75 -2.45 -11.53 33.01
C ALA A 75 -3.97 -11.80 32.91
N VAL A 76 -4.62 -11.34 31.84
CA VAL A 76 -6.07 -11.51 31.64
C VAL A 76 -6.44 -12.97 31.45
N MET A 77 -5.61 -13.75 30.76
CA MET A 77 -5.83 -15.17 30.53
C MET A 77 -5.40 -16.06 31.71
N ASN A 78 -4.95 -15.46 32.82
CA ASN A 78 -4.37 -16.17 33.96
C ASN A 78 -3.22 -17.11 33.57
N MET A 79 -2.38 -16.66 32.63
CA MET A 79 -1.18 -17.36 32.18
C MET A 79 0.08 -16.78 32.84
N PRO A 80 1.15 -17.58 32.93
CA PRO A 80 2.48 -17.12 33.31
C PRO A 80 2.94 -15.92 32.46
N PRO A 81 3.80 -15.03 33.02
CA PRO A 81 4.25 -13.85 32.30
C PRO A 81 5.05 -14.21 31.03
N PRO A 82 5.12 -13.31 30.04
CA PRO A 82 5.95 -13.47 28.85
C PRO A 82 7.44 -13.69 29.18
N PRO A 83 8.25 -14.22 28.25
CA PRO A 83 9.69 -14.36 28.45
C PRO A 83 10.37 -13.03 28.78
N THR A 84 11.22 -13.03 29.81
CA THR A 84 11.96 -11.85 30.27
C THR A 84 12.93 -11.32 29.20
N LYS A 85 13.58 -12.21 28.46
CA LYS A 85 14.53 -11.88 27.36
C LYS A 85 13.83 -11.55 26.02
N PHE A 86 12.71 -10.83 26.04
CA PHE A 86 11.88 -10.53 24.86
C PHE A 86 12.66 -9.92 23.67
N ALA A 87 13.67 -9.10 23.96
CA ALA A 87 14.54 -8.52 22.95
C ALA A 87 15.37 -9.58 22.20
N SER A 88 15.87 -10.60 22.89
CA SER A 88 16.60 -11.72 22.28
C SER A 88 15.71 -12.53 21.34
N TYR A 89 14.45 -12.77 21.72
CA TYR A 89 13.46 -13.40 20.83
C TYR A 89 13.18 -12.52 19.60
N THR A 90 13.04 -11.20 19.78
CA THR A 90 12.86 -10.26 18.67
C THR A 90 14.06 -10.28 17.71
N ALA A 91 15.29 -10.32 18.23
CA ALA A 91 16.50 -10.35 17.40
C ALA A 91 16.60 -11.65 16.58
N ARG A 92 16.25 -12.78 17.19
CA ARG A 92 16.19 -14.07 16.48
C ARG A 92 15.11 -14.08 15.40
N LEU A 93 13.92 -13.56 15.71
CA LEU A 93 12.84 -13.44 14.74
C LEU A 93 13.22 -12.54 13.56
N LEU A 94 13.94 -11.44 13.81
CA LEU A 94 14.43 -10.57 12.75
C LEU A 94 15.30 -11.35 11.74
N HIS A 95 16.25 -12.17 12.21
CA HIS A 95 17.06 -12.99 11.31
C HIS A 95 16.19 -13.96 10.49
N ALA A 96 15.23 -14.64 11.13
CA ALA A 96 14.37 -15.59 10.44
C ALA A 96 13.50 -14.90 9.39
N THR A 97 12.84 -13.78 9.74
CA THR A 97 12.01 -13.03 8.79
C THR A 97 12.83 -12.39 7.68
N GLN A 98 14.06 -11.93 7.94
CA GLN A 98 14.98 -11.44 6.90
C GLN A 98 15.32 -12.53 5.89
N THR A 99 15.58 -13.75 6.36
CA THR A 99 15.90 -14.90 5.48
C THR A 99 14.71 -15.24 4.59
N VAL A 100 13.51 -15.34 5.19
CA VAL A 100 12.29 -15.65 4.45
C VAL A 100 11.93 -14.54 3.46
N ALA A 101 12.02 -13.27 3.87
CA ALA A 101 11.75 -12.13 2.98
C ALA A 101 12.74 -12.09 1.80
N SER A 102 14.01 -12.38 2.03
CA SER A 102 15.03 -12.40 0.97
C SER A 102 14.77 -13.51 -0.04
N ARG A 103 14.38 -14.71 0.44
CA ARG A 103 13.98 -15.83 -0.44
C ARG A 103 12.73 -15.48 -1.24
N SER A 104 11.71 -14.93 -0.58
CA SER A 104 10.45 -14.52 -1.20
C SER A 104 10.65 -13.47 -2.30
N MET A 105 11.49 -12.46 -2.06
CA MET A 105 11.83 -11.45 -3.08
C MET A 105 12.61 -12.06 -4.25
N SER A 106 13.52 -13.00 -3.98
CA SER A 106 14.26 -13.71 -5.04
C SER A 106 13.31 -14.53 -5.92
N GLN A 107 12.39 -15.28 -5.32
CA GLN A 107 11.34 -16.00 -6.05
C GLN A 107 10.44 -15.06 -6.85
N ALA A 108 10.08 -13.90 -6.30
CA ALA A 108 9.31 -12.89 -7.02
C ALA A 108 10.06 -12.33 -8.24
N VAL A 109 11.39 -12.21 -8.19
CA VAL A 109 12.21 -11.87 -9.35
C VAL A 109 12.22 -13.01 -10.36
N ASP A 110 12.40 -14.25 -9.91
CA ASP A 110 12.42 -15.43 -10.79
C ASP A 110 11.10 -15.60 -11.55
N GLU A 111 9.96 -15.30 -10.91
CA GLU A 111 8.65 -15.26 -11.57
C GLU A 111 8.60 -14.20 -12.68
N VAL A 112 9.13 -12.99 -12.44
CA VAL A 112 9.23 -11.96 -13.49
C VAL A 112 10.14 -12.41 -14.63
N LYS A 113 11.27 -13.08 -14.32
CA LYS A 113 12.17 -13.65 -15.33
C LYS A 113 11.49 -14.73 -16.17
N ALA A 114 10.70 -15.59 -15.53
CA ALA A 114 9.95 -16.65 -16.21
C ALA A 114 8.87 -16.09 -17.14
N ASP A 115 8.18 -15.01 -16.73
CA ASP A 115 7.15 -14.35 -17.56
C ASP A 115 7.74 -13.60 -18.77
N MET A 116 9.02 -13.23 -18.72
CA MET A 116 9.70 -12.41 -19.75
C MET A 116 10.66 -13.20 -20.65
N GLN A 117 10.51 -14.53 -20.78
CA GLN A 117 11.38 -15.38 -21.59
C GLN A 117 11.67 -14.80 -23.00
N GLY A 118 12.96 -14.67 -23.34
CA GLY A 118 13.45 -14.17 -24.63
C GLY A 118 14.00 -12.74 -24.65
N SER A 119 14.04 -12.05 -23.50
CA SER A 119 14.67 -10.72 -23.35
C SER A 119 16.19 -10.79 -23.19
N CYS A 120 16.89 -9.68 -23.50
CA CYS A 120 18.32 -9.52 -23.25
C CYS A 120 18.63 -9.56 -21.74
N GLU A 121 19.78 -10.14 -21.37
CA GLU A 121 20.32 -10.08 -20.00
C GLU A 121 21.18 -8.81 -19.82
N PRO A 122 21.11 -8.12 -18.66
CA PRO A 122 20.20 -8.33 -17.54
C PRO A 122 18.75 -7.93 -17.85
N LEU A 123 17.78 -8.61 -17.24
CA LEU A 123 16.36 -8.37 -17.50
C LEU A 123 15.92 -6.96 -17.09
N GLU A 124 15.19 -6.29 -17.96
CA GLU A 124 14.64 -4.96 -17.73
C GLU A 124 13.23 -5.01 -17.13
N ILE A 125 13.09 -4.52 -15.89
CA ILE A 125 11.84 -4.58 -15.13
C ILE A 125 11.24 -3.18 -14.96
N ALA A 126 9.92 -3.09 -15.18
CA ALA A 126 9.13 -1.94 -14.75
C ALA A 126 8.79 -2.07 -13.26
N ALA A 127 9.10 -1.05 -12.49
CA ALA A 127 8.93 -1.08 -11.04
C ALA A 127 8.31 0.21 -10.52
N THR A 128 7.48 0.06 -9.49
CA THR A 128 6.99 1.17 -8.69
C THR A 128 7.86 1.33 -7.44
N VAL A 129 8.18 2.57 -7.09
CA VAL A 129 8.95 2.89 -5.88
C VAL A 129 8.15 3.85 -5.03
N ASP A 130 8.06 3.57 -3.74
CA ASP A 130 7.35 4.43 -2.79
C ASP A 130 7.99 4.39 -1.41
N GLY A 131 7.99 5.56 -0.76
CA GLY A 131 8.51 5.77 0.59
C GLY A 131 7.39 5.93 1.60
N THR A 132 7.58 5.38 2.79
CA THR A 132 6.63 5.52 3.89
C THR A 132 7.31 5.75 5.23
N TRP A 133 6.71 6.57 6.08
CA TRP A 133 7.32 7.02 7.34
C TRP A 133 6.57 6.55 8.57
N MET A 134 7.31 6.32 9.66
CA MET A 134 6.75 5.86 10.92
C MET A 134 5.81 6.88 11.57
N LYS A 135 6.06 8.19 11.42
CA LYS A 135 5.12 9.24 11.83
C LYS A 135 4.36 9.80 10.61
N ARG A 136 3.17 10.35 10.83
CA ARG A 136 2.50 11.16 9.80
C ARG A 136 3.24 12.49 9.66
N GLY A 137 3.57 12.87 8.43
CA GLY A 137 4.32 14.09 8.11
C GLY A 137 5.84 13.86 8.01
N HIS A 138 6.58 14.92 7.68
CA HIS A 138 8.02 14.87 7.36
C HIS A 138 8.94 15.00 8.60
N SER A 139 8.45 14.63 9.79
CA SER A 139 9.20 14.63 11.05
C SER A 139 9.36 13.22 11.63
N SER A 140 9.66 12.25 10.76
CA SER A 140 9.86 10.86 11.16
C SER A 140 11.35 10.50 11.28
N LEU A 141 11.69 9.72 12.28
CA LEU A 141 13.05 9.20 12.48
C LEU A 141 13.34 7.96 11.64
N HIS A 142 12.28 7.29 11.19
CA HIS A 142 12.37 6.06 10.40
C HIS A 142 11.53 6.17 9.14
N GLY A 143 12.06 5.62 8.05
CA GLY A 143 11.41 5.48 6.75
C GLY A 143 11.62 4.07 6.20
N VAL A 144 10.70 3.62 5.38
CA VAL A 144 10.83 2.39 4.58
C VAL A 144 10.58 2.75 3.13
N VAL A 145 11.46 2.32 2.25
CA VAL A 145 11.31 2.44 0.80
C VAL A 145 11.08 1.05 0.25
N THR A 146 10.05 0.89 -0.58
CA THR A 146 9.72 -0.41 -1.19
C THR A 146 9.74 -0.29 -2.70
N LEU A 147 10.22 -1.34 -3.36
CA LEU A 147 10.20 -1.50 -4.80
C LEU A 147 9.34 -2.71 -5.15
N ILE A 148 8.30 -2.48 -5.95
CA ILE A 148 7.30 -3.47 -6.35
C ILE A 148 7.29 -3.59 -7.87
N SER A 149 7.33 -4.81 -8.39
CA SER A 149 7.18 -5.10 -9.82
C SER A 149 5.84 -4.55 -10.34
N ALA A 150 5.88 -3.80 -11.44
CA ALA A 150 4.67 -3.29 -12.08
C ALA A 150 3.85 -4.40 -12.75
N ASP A 151 4.50 -5.51 -13.10
CA ASP A 151 3.90 -6.60 -13.86
C ASP A 151 3.28 -7.66 -12.94
N THR A 152 4.04 -8.19 -11.99
CA THR A 152 3.55 -9.20 -11.03
C THR A 152 2.88 -8.59 -9.81
N GLY A 153 3.19 -7.33 -9.50
CA GLY A 153 2.69 -6.67 -8.30
C GLY A 153 3.35 -7.15 -7.00
N LYS A 154 4.38 -8.00 -7.06
CA LYS A 154 5.15 -8.48 -5.90
C LYS A 154 6.29 -7.52 -5.53
N VAL A 155 6.66 -7.52 -4.25
CA VAL A 155 7.82 -6.77 -3.74
C VAL A 155 9.09 -7.47 -4.21
N LEU A 156 9.99 -6.72 -4.84
CA LEU A 156 11.29 -7.22 -5.30
C LEU A 156 12.44 -6.76 -4.40
N ASP A 157 12.33 -5.58 -3.80
CA ASP A 157 13.31 -5.10 -2.83
C ASP A 157 12.71 -4.05 -1.88
N PHE A 158 13.38 -3.79 -0.76
CA PHE A 158 13.05 -2.71 0.15
C PHE A 158 14.30 -2.22 0.89
N GLU A 159 14.25 -0.99 1.39
CA GLU A 159 15.29 -0.41 2.23
C GLU A 159 14.65 0.24 3.47
N VAL A 160 15.28 0.07 4.64
CA VAL A 160 14.82 0.72 5.87
C VAL A 160 15.83 1.77 6.28
N GLU A 161 15.39 3.03 6.23
CA GLU A 161 16.21 4.20 6.55
C GLU A 161 15.92 4.75 7.94
N THR A 162 16.95 5.27 8.61
CA THR A 162 16.82 5.91 9.91
C THR A 162 17.82 7.05 10.11
N THR A 163 17.35 8.16 10.68
CA THR A 163 18.22 9.24 11.19
C THR A 163 18.53 9.08 12.68
N PHE A 164 17.94 8.07 13.32
CA PHE A 164 18.07 7.84 14.75
C PHE A 164 18.98 6.66 15.04
N CYS A 165 19.92 6.87 15.95
CA CYS A 165 20.65 5.84 16.66
C CYS A 165 20.48 6.05 18.16
N HIS A 166 20.15 4.98 18.88
CA HIS A 166 19.94 5.04 20.32
C HIS A 166 21.25 5.27 21.10
N LEU A 167 22.39 4.80 20.58
CA LEU A 167 23.70 5.03 21.19
C LEU A 167 24.13 6.49 21.00
N CYS A 168 24.01 7.03 19.79
CA CYS A 168 24.24 8.46 19.53
C CYS A 168 23.36 9.35 20.41
N SER A 169 22.06 9.07 20.47
CA SER A 169 21.11 9.92 21.21
C SER A 169 21.34 9.97 22.72
N ARG A 170 22.18 9.07 23.26
CA ARG A 170 22.50 9.01 24.69
C ARG A 170 23.98 9.29 24.97
N ASP A 171 24.73 9.71 23.96
CA ASP A 171 26.19 9.92 24.03
C ASP A 171 26.93 8.69 24.59
N LEU A 172 26.48 7.50 24.21
CA LEU A 172 27.04 6.23 24.67
C LEU A 172 28.07 5.64 23.71
N HIS A 173 28.47 6.38 22.67
CA HIS A 173 29.55 5.93 21.80
C HIS A 173 30.91 6.16 22.46
N THR A 174 31.65 5.08 22.72
CA THR A 174 33.11 5.15 22.89
C THR A 174 33.78 5.36 21.52
N ASN A 175 35.02 5.86 21.48
CA ASN A 175 35.78 6.09 20.23
C ASN A 175 35.85 4.85 19.31
N SER A 176 35.71 3.64 19.86
CA SER A 176 35.66 2.37 19.11
C SER A 176 34.27 1.96 18.60
N SER A 177 33.20 2.59 19.06
CA SER A 177 31.81 2.22 18.78
C SER A 177 31.12 3.19 17.81
N GLN A 178 31.83 4.19 17.28
CA GLN A 178 31.28 5.13 16.31
C GLN A 178 30.84 4.41 15.01
N GLU A 179 31.46 3.25 14.72
CA GLU A 179 31.07 2.30 13.67
C GLU A 179 29.75 1.54 13.99
N ASP A 180 29.33 1.49 15.26
CA ASP A 180 28.06 0.85 15.70
C ASP A 180 26.84 1.78 15.53
N CYS A 181 27.02 2.95 14.89
CA CYS A 181 25.93 3.86 14.61
C CYS A 181 24.88 3.18 13.72
N GLN A 182 23.63 3.17 14.20
CA GLN A 182 22.51 2.59 13.46
C GLN A 182 21.84 3.57 12.50
N ALA A 183 22.23 4.84 12.51
CA ALA A 183 21.69 5.84 11.59
C ALA A 183 22.22 5.58 10.19
N THR A 184 21.31 5.41 9.23
CA THR A 184 21.63 5.10 7.83
C THR A 184 21.39 6.27 6.89
N HIS A 185 20.78 7.34 7.39
CA HIS A 185 20.45 8.56 6.65
C HIS A 185 20.84 9.80 7.44
N ILE A 186 21.50 10.74 6.76
CA ILE A 186 21.84 12.07 7.29
C ILE A 186 20.98 13.11 6.58
N GLY A 187 20.33 13.97 7.35
CA GLY A 187 19.48 15.05 6.84
C GLY A 187 17.97 14.84 7.07
N PRO A 188 17.11 15.60 6.38
CA PRO A 188 15.68 15.59 6.63
C PRO A 188 15.06 14.25 6.23
N SER A 189 14.02 13.84 6.96
CA SER A 189 13.34 12.55 6.74
C SER A 189 12.72 12.42 5.34
N GLY A 190 12.35 13.55 4.71
CA GLY A 190 11.87 13.57 3.32
C GLY A 190 12.91 13.11 2.29
N GLY A 191 14.21 13.10 2.64
CA GLY A 191 15.27 12.59 1.77
C GLY A 191 15.48 11.07 1.84
N MET A 192 14.88 10.38 2.82
CA MET A 192 15.04 8.93 3.01
C MET A 192 14.51 8.12 1.83
N GLU A 193 13.45 8.60 1.16
CA GLU A 193 12.90 7.93 -0.03
C GLU A 193 13.93 7.90 -1.15
N ALA A 194 14.60 9.03 -1.41
CA ALA A 194 15.63 9.12 -2.43
C ALA A 194 16.86 8.28 -2.08
N ALA A 195 17.34 8.36 -0.83
CA ALA A 195 18.48 7.57 -0.36
C ALA A 195 18.22 6.06 -0.46
N GLY A 196 17.05 5.61 0.01
CA GLY A 196 16.67 4.20 -0.05
C GLY A 196 16.45 3.72 -1.48
N ALA A 197 15.86 4.53 -2.36
CA ALA A 197 15.70 4.19 -3.77
C ALA A 197 17.05 4.00 -4.48
N VAL A 198 18.02 4.89 -4.24
CA VAL A 198 19.39 4.74 -4.78
C VAL A 198 20.03 3.43 -4.32
N LYS A 199 19.94 3.09 -3.03
CA LYS A 199 20.47 1.82 -2.49
C LYS A 199 19.83 0.58 -3.12
N ILE A 200 18.51 0.61 -3.36
CA ILE A 200 17.78 -0.48 -4.01
C ILE A 200 18.25 -0.66 -5.45
N PHE A 201 18.37 0.43 -6.21
CA PHE A 201 18.77 0.35 -7.62
C PHE A 201 20.23 -0.09 -7.76
N ALA A 202 21.13 0.43 -6.92
CA ALA A 202 22.56 0.13 -6.98
C ALA A 202 22.88 -1.36 -6.77
N ARG A 203 22.12 -2.08 -5.94
CA ARG A 203 22.37 -3.50 -5.66
C ARG A 203 21.59 -4.48 -6.54
N SER A 204 20.72 -3.99 -7.42
CA SER A 204 19.75 -4.83 -8.14
C SER A 204 20.42 -5.86 -9.06
N VAL A 205 21.44 -5.46 -9.81
CA VAL A 205 22.19 -6.34 -10.72
C VAL A 205 22.96 -7.41 -9.94
N GLU A 206 23.72 -7.03 -8.93
CA GLU A 206 24.48 -7.99 -8.10
C GLU A 206 23.56 -8.97 -7.36
N LYS A 207 22.45 -8.47 -6.81
CA LYS A 207 21.56 -9.26 -5.95
C LYS A 207 20.60 -10.16 -6.72
N HIS A 208 20.13 -9.71 -7.87
CA HIS A 208 19.00 -10.31 -8.58
C HIS A 208 19.22 -10.47 -10.09
N ASP A 209 20.32 -9.92 -10.64
CA ASP A 209 20.61 -9.93 -12.07
C ASP A 209 19.44 -9.36 -12.90
N VAL A 210 18.99 -8.17 -12.46
CA VAL A 210 17.91 -7.40 -13.11
C VAL A 210 18.24 -5.91 -13.06
N MET A 211 17.72 -5.15 -14.03
CA MET A 211 17.78 -3.70 -14.06
C MET A 211 16.37 -3.11 -14.02
N TYR A 212 16.15 -2.15 -13.12
CA TYR A 212 14.89 -1.41 -13.05
C TYR A 212 14.90 -0.23 -14.03
N THR A 213 14.59 -0.45 -15.31
CA THR A 213 14.73 0.59 -16.35
C THR A 213 13.50 1.47 -16.52
N LYS A 214 12.33 1.05 -16.00
CA LYS A 214 11.08 1.81 -16.06
C LYS A 214 10.61 2.16 -14.65
N TYR A 215 10.84 3.40 -14.23
CA TYR A 215 10.44 3.92 -12.93
C TYR A 215 9.01 4.45 -13.00
N ILE A 216 8.07 3.78 -12.34
CA ILE A 216 6.69 4.25 -12.19
C ILE A 216 6.58 4.96 -10.85
N GLY A 217 6.30 6.26 -10.88
CA GLY A 217 6.06 6.98 -9.65
C GLY A 217 5.25 8.25 -9.83
N ASP A 218 5.08 8.96 -8.73
CA ASP A 218 4.33 10.21 -8.72
C ASP A 218 5.15 11.36 -9.25
N GLY A 219 4.69 11.99 -10.34
CA GLY A 219 5.16 13.28 -10.82
C GLY A 219 6.68 13.46 -10.83
N ASP A 220 7.09 14.69 -10.53
CA ASP A 220 8.50 15.04 -10.30
C ASP A 220 8.92 14.52 -8.93
N SER A 221 9.32 13.24 -8.89
CA SER A 221 9.84 12.59 -7.70
C SER A 221 11.32 12.91 -7.54
N LYS A 222 11.69 13.50 -6.39
CA LYS A 222 13.10 13.67 -6.00
C LYS A 222 13.85 12.32 -5.94
N ALA A 223 13.15 11.23 -5.65
CA ALA A 223 13.73 9.90 -5.65
C ALA A 223 14.11 9.44 -7.07
N TYR A 224 13.25 9.70 -8.08
CA TYR A 224 13.62 9.44 -9.47
C TYR A 224 14.85 10.24 -9.91
N LEU A 225 14.91 11.53 -9.58
CA LEU A 225 16.07 12.37 -9.92
C LEU A 225 17.36 11.82 -9.27
N ALA A 226 17.32 11.49 -7.98
CA ALA A 226 18.47 10.93 -7.28
C ALA A 226 18.92 9.58 -7.88
N VAL A 227 17.98 8.70 -8.24
CA VAL A 227 18.27 7.43 -8.91
C VAL A 227 18.87 7.64 -10.29
N LYS A 228 18.38 8.63 -11.05
CA LYS A 228 18.95 8.98 -12.36
C LYS A 228 20.37 9.51 -12.23
N GLU A 229 20.61 10.40 -11.26
CA GLU A 229 21.92 10.99 -10.97
C GLU A 229 22.93 9.95 -10.45
N SER A 230 22.48 8.91 -9.74
CA SER A 230 23.37 7.85 -9.26
C SER A 230 23.84 6.89 -10.36
N THR A 231 23.31 7.01 -11.58
CA THR A 231 23.67 6.19 -12.76
C THR A 231 23.90 4.71 -12.43
N PRO A 232 22.89 4.00 -11.88
CA PRO A 232 23.09 2.63 -11.39
C PRO A 232 23.32 1.62 -12.52
N TYR A 233 22.96 1.98 -13.76
CA TYR A 233 23.08 1.14 -14.95
C TYR A 233 23.74 1.91 -16.09
N SER A 234 24.23 1.18 -17.09
CA SER A 234 24.72 1.76 -18.36
C SER A 234 23.59 2.32 -19.24
N LYS A 235 22.33 2.04 -18.90
CA LYS A 235 21.12 2.47 -19.62
C LYS A 235 20.36 3.54 -18.83
N ASP A 236 19.73 4.48 -19.54
CA ASP A 236 18.87 5.49 -18.91
C ASP A 236 17.59 4.88 -18.33
N ILE A 237 17.13 5.45 -17.22
CA ILE A 237 15.92 5.01 -16.52
C ILE A 237 14.76 5.89 -16.99
N GLU A 238 13.78 5.29 -17.66
CA GLU A 238 12.60 5.96 -18.16
C GLU A 238 11.61 6.24 -17.01
N LYS A 239 11.18 7.50 -16.90
CA LYS A 239 10.15 7.92 -15.95
C LYS A 239 8.76 7.74 -16.53
N HIS A 240 7.99 6.86 -15.91
CA HIS A 240 6.56 6.70 -16.11
C HIS A 240 5.75 7.32 -14.97
N GLU A 241 4.51 7.68 -15.29
CA GLU A 241 3.59 8.35 -14.38
C GLU A 241 2.51 7.38 -13.87
N CYS A 242 2.21 7.45 -12.57
CA CYS A 242 1.07 6.73 -12.01
C CYS A 242 -0.24 7.34 -12.54
N VAL A 243 -1.05 6.53 -13.26
CA VAL A 243 -2.33 7.00 -13.83
C VAL A 243 -3.28 7.52 -12.76
N GLY A 244 -3.29 6.90 -11.58
CA GLY A 244 -4.08 7.35 -10.44
C GLY A 244 -3.69 8.75 -9.95
N HIS A 245 -2.40 9.07 -9.94
CA HIS A 245 -1.91 10.39 -9.53
C HIS A 245 -2.08 11.44 -10.61
N VAL A 246 -1.88 11.09 -11.89
CA VAL A 246 -2.23 11.96 -13.01
C VAL A 246 -3.72 12.28 -12.98
N GLN A 247 -4.58 11.29 -12.73
CA GLN A 247 -6.02 11.51 -12.52
C GLN A 247 -6.28 12.53 -11.40
N LYS A 248 -5.67 12.36 -10.21
CA LYS A 248 -5.82 13.29 -9.08
C LYS A 248 -5.32 14.71 -9.42
N ARG A 249 -4.28 14.84 -10.25
CA ARG A 249 -3.68 16.12 -10.68
C ARG A 249 -4.70 17.05 -11.34
N MET A 250 -5.65 16.53 -12.11
CA MET A 250 -6.77 17.31 -12.68
C MET A 250 -7.58 18.00 -11.59
N GLY A 251 -8.04 17.25 -10.60
CA GLY A 251 -8.82 17.81 -9.50
C GLY A 251 -8.04 18.81 -8.66
N THR A 252 -6.77 18.53 -8.37
CA THR A 252 -5.90 19.43 -7.60
C THR A 252 -5.67 20.75 -8.34
N ARG A 253 -5.34 20.72 -9.64
CA ARG A 253 -5.12 21.94 -10.43
C ARG A 253 -6.37 22.82 -10.52
N LEU A 254 -7.53 22.21 -10.72
CA LEU A 254 -8.80 22.96 -10.77
C LEU A 254 -9.16 23.58 -9.41
N ARG A 255 -8.92 22.87 -8.29
CA ARG A 255 -9.12 23.43 -6.94
C ARG A 255 -8.15 24.57 -6.64
N ASN A 256 -6.88 24.42 -7.00
CA ASN A 256 -5.88 25.47 -6.84
C ASN A 256 -6.24 26.70 -7.69
N LEU A 257 -6.69 26.49 -8.93
CA LEU A 257 -7.15 27.58 -9.80
C LEU A 257 -8.34 28.31 -9.17
N LYS A 258 -9.33 27.57 -8.66
CA LYS A 258 -10.47 28.13 -7.92
C LYS A 258 -10.04 28.97 -6.71
N THR A 259 -9.03 28.52 -5.96
CA THR A 259 -8.46 29.29 -4.85
C THR A 259 -7.74 30.55 -5.35
N SER A 260 -6.94 30.44 -6.41
CA SER A 260 -6.15 31.56 -6.96
C SER A 260 -7.00 32.68 -7.57
N LEU A 261 -8.18 32.33 -8.10
CA LEU A 261 -9.14 33.27 -8.71
C LEU A 261 -10.26 33.68 -7.75
N LYS A 262 -10.14 33.36 -6.46
CA LYS A 262 -11.13 33.76 -5.46
C LYS A 262 -11.25 35.29 -5.41
N GLY A 263 -12.48 35.79 -5.53
CA GLY A 263 -12.77 37.23 -5.54
C GLY A 263 -12.56 37.94 -6.89
N LYS A 264 -11.98 37.26 -7.89
CA LYS A 264 -11.84 37.79 -9.25
C LYS A 264 -13.05 37.44 -10.09
N LYS A 265 -13.45 38.38 -10.95
CA LYS A 265 -14.50 38.18 -11.96
C LYS A 265 -13.86 37.73 -13.27
N LEU A 266 -14.55 36.86 -13.99
CA LEU A 266 -14.18 36.43 -15.34
C LEU A 266 -14.70 37.43 -16.38
N SER A 267 -14.51 37.11 -17.67
CA SER A 267 -14.95 37.95 -18.80
C SER A 267 -16.45 38.26 -18.80
N ASP A 268 -17.26 37.40 -18.20
CA ASP A 268 -18.71 37.57 -18.02
C ASP A 268 -19.10 38.30 -16.73
N GLY A 269 -18.14 38.89 -16.01
CA GLY A 269 -18.39 39.62 -14.77
C GLY A 269 -18.73 38.74 -13.56
N LEU A 270 -18.69 37.41 -13.70
CA LEU A 270 -19.04 36.45 -12.65
C LEU A 270 -17.81 35.68 -12.13
N PRO A 271 -17.83 35.17 -10.87
CA PRO A 271 -16.71 34.41 -10.32
C PRO A 271 -16.53 33.04 -10.99
N LEU A 272 -15.34 32.42 -10.88
CA LEU A 272 -15.11 31.07 -11.44
C LEU A 272 -16.04 29.99 -10.86
N SER A 273 -16.34 30.08 -9.57
CA SER A 273 -17.17 29.11 -8.85
C SER A 273 -18.48 29.71 -8.39
N GLY A 274 -19.53 28.90 -8.30
CA GLY A 274 -20.85 29.31 -7.87
C GLY A 274 -21.93 28.39 -8.42
N ARG A 275 -23.21 28.72 -8.18
CA ARG A 275 -24.34 27.98 -8.77
C ARG A 275 -24.28 28.10 -10.28
N GLY A 276 -24.36 26.96 -10.99
CA GLY A 276 -24.27 26.91 -12.46
C GLY A 276 -22.87 27.14 -13.03
N ARG A 277 -21.82 27.10 -12.19
CA ARG A 277 -20.41 27.28 -12.59
C ARG A 277 -19.55 26.14 -12.06
N LEU A 278 -18.23 26.33 -11.98
CA LEU A 278 -17.32 25.27 -11.53
C LEU A 278 -17.55 24.91 -10.05
N THR A 279 -18.32 23.86 -9.80
CA THR A 279 -18.57 23.33 -8.44
C THR A 279 -17.58 22.22 -8.07
N GLU A 280 -17.51 21.84 -6.79
CA GLU A 280 -16.73 20.64 -6.38
C GLU A 280 -17.22 19.36 -7.08
N LYS A 281 -18.53 19.29 -7.36
CA LYS A 281 -19.12 18.15 -8.08
C LYS A 281 -18.65 18.10 -9.53
N ASP A 282 -18.51 19.26 -10.18
CA ASP A 282 -17.95 19.36 -11.52
C ASP A 282 -16.47 18.98 -11.52
N ILE A 283 -15.68 19.47 -10.56
CA ILE A 283 -14.27 19.11 -10.44
C ILE A 283 -14.11 17.60 -10.24
N ASP A 284 -14.89 16.99 -9.35
CA ASP A 284 -14.87 15.54 -9.14
C ASP A 284 -15.27 14.75 -10.40
N SER A 285 -16.23 15.24 -11.16
CA SER A 285 -16.67 14.62 -12.42
C SER A 285 -15.59 14.74 -13.49
N LEU A 286 -15.00 15.92 -13.66
CA LEU A 286 -13.88 16.16 -14.57
C LEU A 286 -12.68 15.28 -14.22
N GLN A 287 -12.33 15.18 -12.94
CA GLN A 287 -11.27 14.30 -12.44
C GLN A 287 -11.57 12.83 -12.76
N PHE A 288 -12.81 12.37 -12.57
CA PHE A 288 -13.22 10.99 -12.89
C PHE A 288 -13.11 10.69 -14.39
N TYR A 289 -13.70 11.54 -15.24
CA TYR A 289 -13.70 11.33 -16.69
C TYR A 289 -12.30 11.45 -17.27
N TYR A 290 -11.47 12.36 -16.76
CA TYR A 290 -10.08 12.48 -17.18
C TYR A 290 -9.29 11.19 -16.94
N GLY A 291 -9.41 10.59 -15.76
CA GLY A 291 -8.77 9.30 -15.49
C GLY A 291 -9.36 8.14 -16.32
N LYS A 292 -10.65 8.19 -16.65
CA LYS A 292 -11.29 7.22 -17.56
C LYS A 292 -10.72 7.36 -18.98
N ALA A 293 -10.62 8.59 -19.51
CA ALA A 293 -10.06 8.85 -20.83
C ALA A 293 -8.64 8.30 -20.98
N ILE A 294 -7.81 8.40 -19.93
CA ILE A 294 -6.46 7.80 -19.92
C ILE A 294 -6.54 6.27 -19.95
N ARG A 295 -7.32 5.66 -19.04
CA ARG A 295 -7.40 4.19 -18.91
C ARG A 295 -8.03 3.50 -20.12
N ASP A 296 -8.94 4.17 -20.81
CA ASP A 296 -9.64 3.62 -21.98
C ASP A 296 -8.83 3.76 -23.29
N ASN A 297 -7.67 4.43 -23.28
CA ASN A 297 -6.87 4.74 -24.48
C ASN A 297 -5.36 4.51 -24.25
N THR A 298 -5.00 3.52 -23.44
CA THR A 298 -3.60 3.21 -23.07
C THR A 298 -2.75 2.77 -24.27
N ASP A 299 -3.38 2.30 -25.33
CA ASP A 299 -2.77 1.83 -26.57
C ASP A 299 -2.40 2.96 -27.55
N ASN A 300 -3.00 4.15 -27.44
CA ASN A 300 -2.84 5.19 -28.44
C ASN A 300 -2.85 6.61 -27.84
N LEU A 301 -1.70 7.29 -27.93
CA LEU A 301 -1.50 8.64 -27.41
C LEU A 301 -2.45 9.66 -28.03
N GLU A 302 -2.69 9.57 -29.33
CA GLU A 302 -3.54 10.53 -30.03
C GLU A 302 -5.01 10.35 -29.66
N ASN A 303 -5.49 9.10 -29.53
CA ASN A 303 -6.82 8.81 -29.02
C ASN A 303 -6.98 9.25 -27.56
N MET A 304 -5.96 9.04 -26.72
CA MET A 304 -5.95 9.51 -25.34
C MET A 304 -6.10 11.04 -25.27
N ARG A 305 -5.35 11.78 -26.11
CA ARG A 305 -5.45 13.25 -26.21
C ARG A 305 -6.82 13.69 -26.68
N LYS A 306 -7.35 13.07 -27.73
CA LYS A 306 -8.71 13.33 -28.25
C LYS A 306 -9.76 13.09 -27.17
N ALA A 307 -9.67 11.99 -26.43
CA ALA A 307 -10.59 11.66 -25.36
C ALA A 307 -10.53 12.67 -24.20
N VAL A 308 -9.34 13.16 -23.83
CA VAL A 308 -9.20 14.24 -22.83
C VAL A 308 -9.86 15.53 -23.30
N TRP A 309 -9.63 15.93 -24.56
CA TRP A 309 -10.25 17.13 -25.13
C TRP A 309 -11.77 16.98 -25.33
N ALA A 310 -12.25 15.79 -25.64
CA ALA A 310 -13.68 15.49 -25.74
C ALA A 310 -14.43 15.85 -24.44
N ILE A 311 -13.80 15.67 -23.27
CA ILE A 311 -14.38 16.08 -21.97
C ILE A 311 -14.56 17.60 -21.90
N TYR A 312 -13.57 18.37 -22.37
CA TYR A 312 -13.64 19.83 -22.38
C TYR A 312 -14.78 20.31 -23.27
N PHE A 313 -14.86 19.81 -24.50
CA PHE A 313 -15.91 20.17 -25.45
C PHE A 313 -17.29 19.69 -25.01
N HIS A 314 -17.41 18.54 -24.34
CA HIS A 314 -18.65 18.10 -23.70
C HIS A 314 -19.18 19.11 -22.68
N LYS A 315 -18.29 19.75 -21.90
CA LYS A 315 -18.68 20.76 -20.92
C LYS A 315 -19.00 22.12 -21.53
N LEU A 316 -18.51 22.39 -22.74
CA LEU A 316 -18.84 23.59 -23.52
C LEU A 316 -20.13 23.43 -24.34
N SER A 317 -20.52 22.19 -24.65
CA SER A 317 -21.65 21.88 -25.53
C SER A 317 -22.98 22.33 -24.93
N ILE A 318 -23.80 23.00 -25.75
CA ILE A 318 -25.17 23.41 -25.46
C ILE A 318 -26.07 22.97 -26.61
N ASP A 319 -27.39 22.98 -26.42
CA ASP A 319 -28.35 22.49 -27.43
C ASP A 319 -28.22 23.27 -28.75
N GLU A 320 -27.96 24.58 -28.67
CA GLU A 320 -27.76 25.47 -29.83
C GLU A 320 -26.39 25.28 -30.50
N MET A 321 -25.41 24.73 -29.78
CA MET A 321 -24.04 24.55 -30.24
C MET A 321 -23.44 23.24 -29.69
N PRO A 322 -23.84 22.09 -30.27
CA PRO A 322 -23.35 20.79 -29.85
C PRO A 322 -21.89 20.60 -30.26
N ASN A 323 -20.98 20.35 -29.30
CA ASN A 323 -19.55 20.19 -29.53
C ASN A 323 -19.08 18.75 -29.25
N HIS A 324 -19.58 17.79 -30.04
CA HIS A 324 -19.33 16.35 -29.85
C HIS A 324 -18.39 15.70 -30.88
N GLY A 325 -17.71 16.50 -31.73
CA GLY A 325 -16.88 16.00 -32.83
C GLY A 325 -15.69 15.12 -32.41
N LEU A 326 -15.15 15.30 -31.20
CA LEU A 326 -14.05 14.47 -30.67
C LEU A 326 -14.53 13.22 -29.91
N CYS A 327 -15.84 13.03 -29.81
CA CYS A 327 -16.40 11.91 -29.06
C CYS A 327 -16.52 10.69 -29.97
N LEU A 328 -16.45 9.50 -29.37
CA LEU A 328 -16.68 8.26 -30.11
C LEU A 328 -18.05 8.31 -30.80
N LYS A 329 -18.12 7.78 -32.02
CA LYS A 329 -19.34 7.67 -32.81
C LYS A 329 -19.89 6.25 -32.69
N GLY A 330 -21.18 6.08 -32.98
CA GLY A 330 -21.86 4.78 -32.99
C GLY A 330 -22.78 4.55 -31.79
N PRO A 331 -23.61 3.49 -31.86
CA PRO A 331 -24.66 3.20 -30.88
C PRO A 331 -24.11 2.82 -29.50
N SER A 332 -22.87 2.31 -29.44
CA SER A 332 -22.16 1.99 -28.20
C SER A 332 -21.41 3.19 -27.60
N SER A 333 -21.51 4.38 -28.20
CA SER A 333 -20.83 5.56 -27.69
C SER A 333 -21.33 5.96 -26.31
N TRP A 334 -20.42 6.29 -25.40
CA TRP A 334 -20.80 6.87 -24.11
C TRP A 334 -21.38 8.29 -24.25
N CYS A 335 -21.20 8.93 -25.40
CA CYS A 335 -21.75 10.24 -25.71
C CYS A 335 -23.23 10.12 -26.10
N GLY A 336 -24.13 10.64 -25.25
CA GLY A 336 -25.56 10.59 -25.49
C GLY A 336 -25.99 11.27 -26.79
N TYR A 337 -25.37 12.41 -27.13
CA TYR A 337 -25.63 13.14 -28.37
C TYR A 337 -25.25 12.31 -29.61
N ASN A 338 -24.05 11.74 -29.65
CA ASN A 338 -23.62 10.94 -30.80
C ASN A 338 -24.44 9.65 -30.96
N ARG A 339 -24.97 9.08 -29.86
CA ARG A 339 -25.93 7.98 -29.95
C ARG A 339 -27.25 8.43 -30.57
N ALA A 340 -27.81 9.53 -30.09
CA ALA A 340 -29.03 10.13 -30.63
C ALA A 340 -28.88 10.47 -32.12
N LEU A 341 -27.72 10.98 -32.52
CA LEU A 341 -27.37 11.22 -33.93
C LEU A 341 -27.34 9.92 -34.77
N CYS A 342 -26.84 8.82 -34.20
CA CYS A 342 -26.85 7.51 -34.89
C CYS A 342 -28.26 6.89 -34.96
N GLU A 343 -29.09 7.16 -33.96
CA GLU A 343 -30.50 6.72 -33.89
C GLU A 343 -31.42 7.58 -34.78
N GLY A 344 -30.90 8.68 -35.34
CA GLY A 344 -31.63 9.56 -36.25
C GLY A 344 -32.45 10.65 -35.56
N ASP A 345 -32.32 10.82 -34.24
CA ASP A 345 -33.06 11.80 -33.44
C ASP A 345 -32.13 12.60 -32.50
N PRO A 346 -31.26 13.46 -33.04
CA PRO A 346 -30.34 14.26 -32.23
C PRO A 346 -31.06 15.29 -31.33
N GLU A 347 -32.28 15.70 -31.70
CA GLU A 347 -33.07 16.69 -30.94
C GLU A 347 -33.63 16.14 -29.63
N ALA A 348 -33.81 14.82 -29.52
CA ALA A 348 -34.16 14.18 -28.25
C ALA A 348 -33.08 14.31 -27.16
N TYR A 349 -31.84 14.64 -27.54
CA TYR A 349 -30.76 14.83 -26.58
C TYR A 349 -30.66 16.29 -26.10
N CYS A 350 -30.97 16.51 -24.82
CA CYS A 350 -30.75 17.80 -24.16
C CYS A 350 -29.46 17.79 -23.32
N HIS A 351 -28.61 18.79 -23.55
CA HIS A 351 -27.35 18.99 -22.85
C HIS A 351 -27.61 19.36 -21.38
N LYS A 352 -27.06 18.56 -20.48
CA LYS A 352 -27.16 18.77 -19.03
C LYS A 352 -25.78 19.00 -18.44
N ASN A 353 -25.69 19.96 -17.52
CA ASN A 353 -24.47 20.28 -16.76
C ASN A 353 -23.32 20.88 -17.60
N SER A 354 -23.66 21.64 -18.63
CA SER A 354 -22.73 22.50 -19.35
C SER A 354 -22.24 23.63 -18.43
N LEU A 355 -21.05 24.13 -18.69
CA LEU A 355 -20.43 25.22 -17.94
C LEU A 355 -20.30 26.45 -18.87
N PRO A 356 -20.42 27.68 -18.33
CA PRO A 356 -20.31 28.89 -19.14
C PRO A 356 -18.97 29.00 -19.86
N THR A 357 -18.95 29.59 -21.06
CA THR A 357 -17.74 29.78 -21.88
C THR A 357 -16.61 30.43 -21.08
N ALA A 358 -16.89 31.48 -20.29
CA ALA A 358 -15.92 32.15 -19.44
C ALA A 358 -15.26 31.20 -18.40
N VAL A 359 -16.00 30.21 -17.88
CA VAL A 359 -15.45 29.17 -16.98
C VAL A 359 -14.55 28.22 -17.76
N LEU A 360 -14.99 27.78 -18.96
CA LEU A 360 -14.22 26.89 -19.83
C LEU A 360 -12.91 27.53 -20.28
N GLU A 361 -12.93 28.81 -20.64
CA GLU A 361 -11.72 29.57 -20.98
C GLU A 361 -10.75 29.62 -19.81
N ALA A 362 -11.25 29.89 -18.61
CA ALA A 362 -10.42 29.94 -17.40
C ALA A 362 -9.76 28.59 -17.06
N ILE A 363 -10.44 27.45 -17.29
CA ILE A 363 -9.89 26.11 -17.02
C ILE A 363 -9.13 25.50 -18.21
N LYS A 364 -9.20 26.08 -19.41
CA LYS A 364 -8.53 25.58 -20.62
C LYS A 364 -7.02 25.36 -20.43
N PRO A 365 -6.26 26.25 -19.76
CA PRO A 365 -4.84 26.02 -19.51
C PRO A 365 -4.56 24.73 -18.71
N VAL A 366 -5.47 24.34 -17.81
CA VAL A 366 -5.34 23.08 -17.07
C VAL A 366 -5.47 21.89 -18.01
N PHE A 367 -6.43 21.91 -18.95
CA PHE A 367 -6.60 20.88 -19.97
C PHE A 367 -5.41 20.83 -20.94
N GLN A 368 -4.90 21.98 -21.40
CA GLN A 368 -3.73 22.04 -22.27
C GLN A 368 -2.51 21.37 -21.60
N ALA A 369 -2.22 21.75 -20.36
CA ALA A 369 -1.07 21.20 -19.64
C ALA A 369 -1.22 19.70 -19.34
N LEU A 370 -2.45 19.23 -19.05
CA LEU A 370 -2.75 17.82 -18.76
C LEU A 370 -3.03 16.96 -20.00
N SER A 371 -3.09 17.55 -21.20
CA SER A 371 -3.19 16.84 -22.48
C SER A 371 -1.89 16.88 -23.29
N SER A 372 -0.81 17.33 -22.67
CA SER A 372 0.50 17.41 -23.33
C SER A 372 1.00 16.01 -23.72
N PRO A 373 1.55 15.84 -24.94
CA PRO A 373 2.10 14.55 -25.38
C PRO A 373 3.15 13.98 -24.41
N GLY A 374 4.00 14.84 -23.85
CA GLY A 374 5.05 14.44 -22.90
C GLY A 374 4.52 13.91 -21.56
N LEU A 375 3.34 14.34 -21.11
CA LEU A 375 2.71 13.76 -19.92
C LEU A 375 1.95 12.48 -20.24
N LEU A 376 1.16 12.49 -21.30
CA LEU A 376 0.25 11.38 -21.62
C LEU A 376 0.98 10.15 -22.16
N SER A 377 2.10 10.33 -22.87
CA SER A 377 2.98 9.21 -23.28
C SER A 377 3.46 8.40 -22.08
N LYS A 378 3.78 9.07 -20.96
CA LYS A 378 4.17 8.44 -19.69
C LYS A 378 3.04 7.68 -18.99
N CYS A 379 1.81 7.74 -19.50
CA CYS A 379 0.64 7.05 -18.98
C CYS A 379 0.17 5.87 -19.86
N LEU A 380 0.80 5.62 -21.02
CA LEU A 380 0.37 4.57 -21.97
C LEU A 380 0.43 3.16 -21.36
N HIS A 381 1.26 2.94 -20.34
CA HIS A 381 1.31 1.65 -19.63
C HIS A 381 0.04 1.35 -18.79
N GLY A 382 -0.79 2.36 -18.46
CA GLY A 382 -2.03 2.16 -17.72
C GLY A 382 -1.90 1.78 -16.23
N ARG A 383 -0.68 1.62 -15.70
CA ARG A 383 -0.40 1.13 -14.35
C ARG A 383 -0.59 2.20 -13.27
N THR A 384 -0.67 1.72 -12.02
CA THR A 384 -0.83 2.56 -10.82
C THR A 384 0.08 2.08 -9.68
N GLN A 385 0.28 2.92 -8.67
CA GLN A 385 1.05 2.59 -7.46
C GLN A 385 0.18 2.12 -6.29
N ASN A 386 -1.05 1.64 -6.54
CA ASN A 386 -1.96 1.24 -5.47
C ASN A 386 -1.40 0.08 -4.61
N ASN A 387 -0.54 -0.75 -5.19
CA ASN A 387 0.13 -1.83 -4.46
C ASN A 387 1.02 -1.31 -3.33
N ASN A 388 1.67 -0.15 -3.53
CA ASN A 388 2.48 0.50 -2.50
C ASN A 388 1.63 0.92 -1.30
N GLU A 389 0.43 1.48 -1.52
CA GLU A 389 -0.49 1.82 -0.43
C GLU A 389 -0.85 0.57 0.42
N SER A 390 -1.10 -0.56 -0.24
CA SER A 390 -1.38 -1.84 0.43
C SER A 390 -0.17 -2.37 1.20
N MET A 391 1.02 -2.33 0.61
CA MET A 391 2.26 -2.79 1.24
C MET A 391 2.61 -1.93 2.46
N ASN A 392 2.54 -0.60 2.31
CA ASN A 392 2.72 0.35 3.40
C ASN A 392 1.75 0.06 4.55
N GLN A 393 0.48 -0.22 4.25
CA GLN A 393 -0.49 -0.58 5.28
C GLN A 393 -0.06 -1.83 6.06
N LEU A 394 0.45 -2.87 5.40
CA LEU A 394 0.88 -4.10 6.06
C LEU A 394 2.07 -3.90 7.00
N ILE A 395 3.04 -3.07 6.62
CA ILE A 395 4.17 -2.69 7.49
C ILE A 395 3.62 -2.05 8.76
N TRP A 396 2.75 -1.06 8.61
CA TRP A 396 2.25 -0.28 9.73
C TRP A 396 1.19 -1.01 10.57
N CYS A 397 0.58 -2.09 10.05
CA CYS A 397 -0.19 -3.03 10.87
C CYS A 397 0.71 -3.81 11.85
N ARG A 398 1.94 -4.15 11.45
CA ARG A 398 2.95 -4.85 12.29
C ARG A 398 3.81 -3.90 13.12
N CYS A 399 3.84 -2.63 12.76
CA CYS A 399 4.55 -1.59 13.49
C CYS A 399 3.69 -0.33 13.57
N PRO A 400 2.69 -0.26 14.45
CA PRO A 400 1.77 0.88 14.49
C PRO A 400 2.49 2.23 14.66
N LYS A 401 2.09 3.22 13.84
CA LYS A 401 2.64 4.59 13.83
C LYS A 401 2.44 5.36 15.14
N THR A 402 1.67 4.82 16.09
CA THR A 402 1.32 5.44 17.37
C THR A 402 2.38 5.28 18.44
N THR A 403 3.36 4.40 18.25
CA THR A 403 4.34 4.07 19.28
C THR A 403 5.72 4.02 18.66
N PHE A 404 6.68 4.77 19.21
CA PHE A 404 8.06 4.71 18.76
C PHE A 404 8.66 3.31 19.01
N VAL A 405 9.45 2.80 18.06
CA VAL A 405 10.13 1.51 18.14
C VAL A 405 11.56 1.68 17.62
N GLY A 406 12.48 0.85 18.12
CA GLY A 406 13.83 0.81 17.58
C GLY A 406 13.87 0.19 16.18
N ILE A 407 14.94 0.50 15.43
CA ILE A 407 15.11 0.13 14.02
C ILE A 407 14.95 -1.38 13.76
N ASN A 408 15.45 -2.24 14.66
CA ASN A 408 15.34 -3.70 14.51
C ASN A 408 13.88 -4.19 14.58
N THR A 409 13.02 -3.51 15.34
CA THR A 409 11.59 -3.84 15.36
C THR A 409 10.93 -3.44 14.05
N LEU A 410 11.30 -2.28 13.49
CA LEU A 410 10.81 -1.86 12.17
C LEU A 410 11.30 -2.77 11.06
N ARG A 411 12.58 -3.17 11.07
CA ARG A 411 13.13 -4.15 10.12
C ARG A 411 12.40 -5.48 10.20
N LEU A 412 12.13 -5.99 11.40
CA LEU A 412 11.37 -7.24 11.58
C LEU A 412 9.96 -7.09 10.99
N ALA A 413 9.26 -6.01 11.33
CA ALA A 413 7.92 -5.74 10.82
C ALA A 413 7.89 -5.60 9.29
N THR A 414 8.93 -4.98 8.72
CA THR A 414 9.07 -4.82 7.26
C THR A 414 9.34 -6.16 6.60
N CYS A 415 10.28 -6.97 7.10
CA CYS A 415 10.56 -8.30 6.55
C CYS A 415 9.33 -9.22 6.63
N ASP A 416 8.63 -9.25 7.77
CA ASP A 416 7.41 -10.03 7.93
C ASP A 416 6.27 -9.52 7.04
N ALA A 417 6.19 -8.20 6.79
CA ALA A 417 5.23 -7.63 5.85
C ALA A 417 5.54 -8.01 4.41
N VAL A 418 6.81 -7.95 3.99
CA VAL A 418 7.26 -8.28 2.63
C VAL A 418 7.00 -9.75 2.33
N ALA A 419 7.46 -10.64 3.20
CA ALA A 419 7.24 -12.07 3.03
C ALA A 419 5.74 -12.40 2.99
N TYR A 420 4.95 -11.82 3.88
CA TYR A 420 3.48 -12.01 3.85
C TYR A 420 2.81 -11.38 2.63
N TYR A 421 3.33 -10.28 2.09
CA TYR A 421 2.72 -9.65 0.92
C TYR A 421 2.89 -10.52 -0.32
N ASN A 422 4.07 -11.10 -0.49
CA ASN A 422 4.40 -11.96 -1.62
C ASN A 422 3.83 -13.38 -1.48
N ASP A 423 3.96 -14.00 -0.29
CA ASP A 423 3.70 -15.44 -0.08
C ASP A 423 2.53 -15.69 0.90
N VAL A 424 1.85 -14.64 1.35
CA VAL A 424 0.68 -14.73 2.25
C VAL A 424 1.02 -15.49 3.55
N ASN A 425 0.18 -16.43 4.01
CA ASN A 425 0.45 -17.13 5.27
C ASN A 425 1.50 -18.25 5.15
N GLU A 426 1.88 -18.65 3.94
CA GLU A 426 3.00 -19.59 3.74
C GLU A 426 4.32 -18.99 4.24
N ALA A 427 4.49 -17.66 4.14
CA ALA A 427 5.62 -16.97 4.76
C ALA A 427 5.73 -17.23 6.27
N ARG A 428 4.59 -17.31 6.99
CA ARG A 428 4.60 -17.55 8.44
C ARG A 428 5.03 -18.97 8.78
N ILE A 429 4.64 -19.93 7.95
CA ILE A 429 5.10 -21.32 8.03
C ILE A 429 6.62 -21.36 7.82
N SER A 430 7.10 -20.71 6.75
CA SER A 430 8.52 -20.60 6.42
C SER A 430 9.35 -19.95 7.53
N VAL A 431 8.82 -18.93 8.22
CA VAL A 431 9.48 -18.31 9.36
C VAL A 431 9.63 -19.30 10.52
N LEU A 432 8.58 -20.08 10.83
CA LEU A 432 8.66 -21.11 11.86
C LEU A 432 9.70 -22.17 11.52
N GLU A 433 9.71 -22.65 10.27
CA GLU A 433 10.69 -23.64 9.80
C GLU A 433 12.11 -23.10 9.87
N THR A 434 12.33 -21.83 9.51
CA THR A 434 13.63 -21.14 9.61
C THR A 434 14.09 -21.01 11.07
N LEU A 435 13.17 -20.94 12.03
CA LEU A 435 13.49 -20.96 13.46
C LEU A 435 13.82 -22.38 13.98
N GLY A 436 13.65 -23.42 13.15
CA GLY A 436 13.74 -24.83 13.54
C GLY A 436 12.47 -25.34 14.22
N ILE A 437 11.33 -24.71 13.96
CA ILE A 437 10.04 -25.01 14.60
C ILE A 437 9.13 -25.66 13.57
N THR A 438 8.75 -26.93 13.80
CA THR A 438 7.77 -27.62 12.95
C THR A 438 6.38 -26.98 13.13
N PRO A 439 5.71 -26.53 12.07
CA PRO A 439 4.33 -26.05 12.15
C PRO A 439 3.40 -27.14 12.70
N GLY A 440 2.64 -26.83 13.74
CA GLY A 440 1.64 -27.76 14.29
C GLY A 440 0.37 -27.78 13.42
N VAL A 441 -0.40 -28.87 13.49
CA VAL A 441 -1.63 -29.06 12.69
C VAL A 441 -2.62 -27.88 12.80
N PHE A 442 -2.83 -27.35 14.00
CA PHE A 442 -3.71 -26.19 14.22
C PHE A 442 -3.15 -24.90 13.65
N CYS A 443 -1.82 -24.76 13.59
CA CYS A 443 -1.18 -23.62 12.94
C CYS A 443 -1.47 -23.67 11.43
N THR A 444 -1.23 -24.81 10.78
CA THR A 444 -1.47 -24.97 9.34
C THR A 444 -2.94 -24.74 8.99
N ILE A 445 -3.86 -25.40 9.70
CA ILE A 445 -5.31 -25.23 9.48
C ILE A 445 -5.73 -23.76 9.67
N GLY A 446 -5.28 -23.12 10.76
CA GLY A 446 -5.64 -21.74 11.06
C GLY A 446 -5.13 -20.76 10.01
N LEU A 447 -3.89 -20.91 9.57
CA LEU A 447 -3.28 -20.08 8.53
C LEU A 447 -3.96 -20.27 7.16
N SER A 448 -4.22 -21.51 6.76
CA SER A 448 -4.96 -21.79 5.51
C SER A 448 -6.39 -21.25 5.54
N ARG A 449 -7.06 -21.27 6.69
CA ARG A 449 -8.39 -20.67 6.84
C ARG A 449 -8.35 -19.15 6.65
N LEU A 450 -7.36 -18.46 7.23
CA LEU A 450 -7.19 -17.02 7.04
C LEU A 450 -6.96 -16.66 5.57
N ASP A 451 -6.25 -17.50 4.81
CA ASP A 451 -6.06 -17.30 3.37
C ASP A 451 -7.36 -17.45 2.59
N LYS A 452 -8.15 -18.49 2.87
CA LYS A 452 -9.46 -18.70 2.25
C LYS A 452 -10.40 -17.53 2.53
N GLU A 453 -10.45 -17.05 3.76
CA GLU A 453 -11.23 -15.88 4.14
C GLU A 453 -10.76 -14.63 3.38
N ARG A 454 -9.44 -14.40 3.29
CA ARG A 454 -8.87 -13.27 2.53
C ARG A 454 -9.29 -13.29 1.05
N VAL A 455 -9.21 -14.45 0.40
CA VAL A 455 -9.62 -14.62 -1.01
C VAL A 455 -11.11 -14.34 -1.18
N SER A 456 -11.96 -14.93 -0.32
CA SER A 456 -13.41 -14.69 -0.36
C SER A 456 -13.77 -13.21 -0.17
N TRP A 457 -13.09 -12.53 0.76
CA TRP A 457 -13.28 -11.09 0.97
C TRP A 457 -12.82 -10.26 -0.24
N ALA A 458 -11.75 -10.67 -0.93
CA ALA A 458 -11.27 -10.02 -2.14
C ALA A 458 -12.27 -10.18 -3.29
N GLU A 459 -12.77 -11.39 -3.51
CA GLU A 459 -13.82 -11.71 -4.50
C GLU A 459 -15.09 -10.89 -4.23
N PHE A 460 -15.59 -10.93 -2.99
CA PHE A 460 -16.74 -10.13 -2.57
C PHE A 460 -16.52 -8.63 -2.82
N ARG A 461 -15.34 -8.10 -2.49
CA ARG A 461 -15.03 -6.68 -2.75
C ARG A 461 -14.91 -6.36 -4.24
N SER A 462 -14.54 -7.33 -5.07
CA SER A 462 -14.42 -7.18 -6.51
C SER A 462 -15.75 -7.27 -7.27
N SER A 463 -16.79 -7.82 -6.63
CA SER A 463 -18.15 -7.94 -7.18
C SER A 463 -18.76 -6.60 -7.61
N SER A 464 -19.64 -6.64 -8.61
CA SER A 464 -20.40 -5.49 -9.12
C SER A 464 -21.19 -4.83 -8.00
N GLU A 465 -21.88 -5.64 -7.19
CA GLU A 465 -22.78 -5.20 -6.12
C GLU A 465 -21.99 -4.44 -5.05
N SER A 466 -20.83 -4.99 -4.65
CA SER A 466 -19.96 -4.34 -3.65
C SER A 466 -19.33 -3.06 -4.20
N LYS A 467 -18.90 -3.05 -5.47
CA LYS A 467 -18.39 -1.84 -6.15
C LYS A 467 -19.47 -0.75 -6.23
N GLU A 468 -20.70 -1.11 -6.59
CA GLU A 468 -21.82 -0.20 -6.69
C GLU A 468 -22.23 0.34 -5.31
N HIS A 469 -22.33 -0.52 -4.30
CA HIS A 469 -22.62 -0.12 -2.93
C HIS A 469 -21.57 0.87 -2.40
N ARG A 470 -20.28 0.61 -2.62
CA ARG A 470 -19.20 1.55 -2.26
C ARG A 470 -19.31 2.86 -3.03
N ARG A 471 -19.69 2.82 -4.30
CA ARG A 471 -19.92 4.02 -5.13
C ARG A 471 -21.08 4.84 -4.56
N LYS A 472 -22.22 4.21 -4.26
CA LYS A 472 -23.39 4.85 -3.63
C LYS A 472 -23.01 5.51 -2.30
N LYS A 473 -22.35 4.79 -1.39
CA LYS A 473 -21.90 5.32 -0.10
C LYS A 473 -20.93 6.50 -0.24
N ARG A 474 -20.01 6.44 -1.22
CA ARG A 474 -19.07 7.54 -1.52
C ARG A 474 -19.81 8.77 -2.07
N ASN A 475 -20.77 8.54 -2.97
CA ASN A 475 -21.61 9.59 -3.54
C ASN A 475 -22.43 10.31 -2.45
N VAL A 476 -23.05 9.56 -1.53
CA VAL A 476 -23.78 10.14 -0.38
C VAL A 476 -22.85 11.00 0.47
N LYS A 477 -21.66 10.50 0.83
CA LYS A 477 -20.66 11.29 1.59
C LYS A 477 -20.22 12.58 0.90
N LYS A 478 -20.20 12.57 -0.44
CA LYS A 478 -19.88 13.74 -1.27
C LYS A 478 -21.10 14.63 -1.57
N GLY A 479 -22.25 14.37 -0.96
CA GLY A 479 -23.47 15.16 -1.16
C GLY A 479 -24.16 14.94 -2.51
N PHE A 480 -23.89 13.82 -3.19
CA PHE A 480 -24.59 13.36 -4.40
C PHE A 480 -25.80 12.47 -4.07
N GLY A 481 -26.34 12.54 -2.84
CA GLY A 481 -27.62 11.89 -2.55
C GLY A 481 -28.71 12.41 -3.48
N GLU A 482 -29.66 11.56 -3.84
CA GLU A 482 -30.89 12.00 -4.49
C GLU A 482 -31.58 12.98 -3.55
N GLY A 483 -31.37 14.27 -3.77
CA GLY A 483 -32.32 15.26 -3.30
C GLY A 483 -33.65 14.83 -3.89
N SER A 484 -34.60 14.48 -3.01
CA SER A 484 -35.98 14.20 -3.39
C SER A 484 -36.36 15.19 -4.48
N LYS A 485 -36.60 14.69 -5.69
CA LYS A 485 -37.16 15.46 -6.79
C LYS A 485 -38.55 15.88 -6.33
N LYS A 486 -38.67 16.91 -5.50
CA LYS A 486 -39.89 17.70 -5.47
C LYS A 486 -39.97 18.31 -6.86
N ALA A 487 -40.82 17.68 -7.67
CA ALA A 487 -41.25 18.20 -8.94
C ALA A 487 -41.44 19.72 -8.79
N ARG A 488 -40.79 20.48 -9.66
CA ARG A 488 -41.17 21.87 -9.89
C ARG A 488 -42.61 21.85 -10.39
N LYS A 489 -43.59 21.86 -9.48
CA LYS A 489 -44.92 22.34 -9.79
C LYS A 489 -44.77 23.85 -9.91
N CYS A 490 -44.74 24.31 -11.15
CA CYS A 490 -45.04 25.70 -11.49
C CYS A 490 -46.48 25.94 -11.01
N VAL A 491 -46.66 26.64 -9.89
CA VAL A 491 -47.93 27.27 -9.52
C VAL A 491 -47.59 28.59 -8.81
N TYR A 492 -47.23 29.60 -9.60
CA TYR A 492 -47.63 30.96 -9.27
C TYR A 492 -48.79 31.28 -10.20
N SER A 493 -50.01 31.28 -9.67
CA SER A 493 -51.12 32.01 -10.28
C SER A 493 -51.24 33.33 -9.52
N ALA A 494 -51.28 34.45 -10.24
CA ALA A 494 -51.53 35.75 -9.65
C ALA A 494 -52.93 35.79 -9.02
N GLY A 495 -53.04 36.29 -7.77
CA GLY A 495 -54.34 36.54 -7.11
C GLY A 495 -54.79 35.53 -6.03
N ALA A 496 -53.90 35.07 -5.15
CA ALA A 496 -54.31 34.32 -3.96
C ALA A 496 -53.93 35.08 -2.67
N PHE A 497 -54.81 36.00 -2.28
CA PHE A 497 -55.17 36.30 -0.89
C PHE A 497 -56.65 36.00 -0.73
#